data_AF-A0A4Y2FN60-F1
#
_entry.id   AF-A0A4Y2FN60-F1
#
_cell.length_a   1.000
_cell.length_b   1.000
_cell.length_c   1.000
_cell.angle_alpha   90.00
_cell.angle_beta   90.00
_cell.angle_gamma   90.00
#
_symmetry.space_group_name_H-M   'P 1'
#
loop_
_entity.id
_entity.type
_entity.pdbx_description
1 polymer ?
#
loop_
_entity_poly.entity_id
_entity_poly.type
_entity_poly.pdbx_seq_one_letter_code
_entity_poly.pdbx_strand_id
1 'polypeptide(L)'
;MAGRNVLFACCVLIFSGIQFSYGQFNLCGRFETEADCADFCNTCEPKPCDMSCIPGCSCIPGFARDSSGRCIPQEFCNRDASIQGRGLSLGVSGCPNERLCVMNCKRRNFRDGICLGPGREFCNCFTVSNRPL
;
A
#
# COMPACT_ATOMS: atom_id res chain seq x y z
N MET A 1 51.77 15.23 17.35
CA MET A 1 50.33 14.85 17.42
C MET A 1 49.49 16.02 16.88
N ALA A 2 49.43 16.19 15.56
CA ALA A 2 48.70 17.31 14.94
C ALA A 2 48.05 16.91 13.60
N GLY A 3 47.77 15.61 13.40
CA GLY A 3 47.21 15.08 12.15
C GLY A 3 45.81 14.49 12.28
N ARG A 4 45.26 14.38 13.49
CA ARG A 4 43.98 13.68 13.73
C ARG A 4 42.77 14.63 13.87
N ASN A 5 43.02 15.92 14.05
CA ASN A 5 41.98 16.94 14.26
C ASN A 5 41.56 17.68 12.98
N VAL A 6 42.40 17.66 11.92
CA VAL A 6 42.07 18.31 10.63
C VAL A 6 41.06 17.48 9.84
N LEU A 7 41.15 16.15 9.93
CA LEU A 7 40.24 15.23 9.24
C LEU A 7 38.78 15.36 9.76
N PHE A 8 38.62 15.57 11.06
CA PHE A 8 37.31 15.77 11.69
C PHE A 8 36.67 17.10 11.30
N ALA A 9 37.47 18.16 11.14
CA ALA A 9 36.97 19.47 10.72
C ALA A 9 36.44 19.47 9.27
N CYS A 10 37.06 18.72 8.36
CA CYS A 10 36.57 18.59 6.99
C CYS A 10 35.24 17.82 6.93
N CYS A 11 35.04 16.78 7.73
CA CYS A 11 33.78 16.03 7.75
C CYS A 11 32.60 16.89 8.22
N VAL A 12 32.79 17.75 9.23
CA VAL A 12 31.70 18.59 9.75
C VAL A 12 31.25 19.65 8.74
N LEU A 13 32.16 20.20 7.93
CA LEU A 13 31.83 21.15 6.87
C LEU A 13 31.13 20.51 5.67
N ILE A 14 31.40 19.23 5.40
CA ILE A 14 30.66 18.47 4.38
C ILE A 14 29.26 18.13 4.90
N PHE A 15 29.12 17.75 6.18
CA PHE A 15 27.82 17.44 6.79
C PHE A 15 26.93 18.66 7.07
N SER A 16 27.48 19.85 7.33
CA SER A 16 26.70 21.09 7.47
C SER A 16 26.26 21.68 6.12
N GLY A 17 26.85 21.25 5.01
CA GLY A 17 26.45 21.62 3.65
C GLY A 17 25.34 20.76 3.04
N ILE A 18 25.02 19.59 3.61
CA ILE A 18 23.95 18.69 3.12
C ILE A 18 22.60 18.96 3.80
N GLN A 19 22.36 20.19 4.26
CA GLN A 19 21.02 20.63 4.68
C GLN A 19 20.16 21.14 3.51
N PHE A 20 20.54 20.89 2.27
CA PHE A 20 19.69 21.15 1.11
C PHE A 20 18.83 19.93 0.76
N SER A 21 17.54 20.09 1.04
CA SER A 21 16.43 19.33 0.50
C SER A 21 16.26 17.88 0.95
N TYR A 22 16.01 17.68 2.26
CA TYR A 22 15.04 16.64 2.63
C TYR A 22 13.63 17.13 2.26
N GLY A 23 13.40 17.32 0.95
CA GLY A 23 12.05 17.32 0.43
C GLY A 23 11.53 15.92 0.68
N GLN A 24 10.67 15.80 1.69
CA GLN A 24 9.90 14.61 1.96
C GLN A 24 9.28 14.20 0.63
N PHE A 25 9.82 13.13 0.04
CA PHE A 25 9.34 12.61 -1.23
C PHE A 25 7.87 12.26 -0.98
N ASN A 26 6.94 13.05 -1.52
CA ASN A 26 5.50 12.81 -1.45
C ASN A 26 5.18 11.63 -2.37
N LEU A 27 5.81 10.48 -2.12
CA LEU A 27 5.44 9.26 -2.84
C LEU A 27 4.06 8.89 -2.31
N CYS A 28 3.04 9.22 -3.10
CA CYS A 28 1.70 8.76 -2.85
C CYS A 28 1.66 7.24 -2.69
N GLY A 29 0.72 6.77 -1.90
CA GLY A 29 0.53 5.35 -1.66
C GLY A 29 0.19 4.60 -2.94
N ARG A 30 0.12 3.27 -2.83
CA ARG A 30 -0.34 2.44 -3.93
C ARG A 30 -1.79 2.82 -4.29
N PHE A 31 -2.06 2.91 -5.59
CA PHE A 31 -3.36 3.36 -6.13
C PHE A 31 -3.73 4.80 -5.77
N GLU A 32 -2.71 5.63 -5.53
CA GLU A 32 -2.85 7.06 -5.36
C GLU A 32 -2.00 7.80 -6.38
N THR A 33 -2.40 9.03 -6.67
CA THR A 33 -1.65 9.97 -7.51
C THR A 33 -1.62 11.33 -6.84
N GLU A 34 -0.56 12.09 -7.07
CA GLU A 34 -0.50 13.48 -6.63
C GLU A 34 -1.55 14.30 -7.37
N ALA A 35 -2.25 15.16 -6.65
CA ALA A 35 -3.25 16.05 -7.18
C ALA A 35 -3.15 17.42 -6.51
N ASP A 36 -3.28 18.49 -7.29
CA ASP A 36 -3.30 19.87 -6.79
C ASP A 36 -4.53 20.13 -5.88
N CYS A 37 -5.63 19.42 -6.14
CA CYS A 37 -6.78 19.31 -5.25
C CYS A 37 -7.06 17.82 -5.03
N ALA A 38 -6.56 17.24 -3.93
CA ALA A 38 -6.79 15.84 -3.63
C ALA A 38 -8.24 15.57 -3.19
N ASP A 39 -8.83 14.48 -3.66
CA ASP A 39 -10.17 14.05 -3.26
C ASP A 39 -10.10 13.20 -1.98
N PHE A 40 -10.24 13.87 -0.83
CA PHE A 40 -10.32 13.23 0.47
C PHE A 40 -11.71 12.66 0.80
N CYS A 41 -12.70 12.95 -0.04
CA CYS A 41 -14.09 12.52 0.12
C CYS A 41 -14.37 11.17 -0.54
N ASN A 42 -13.51 10.73 -1.46
CA ASN A 42 -13.55 9.40 -2.05
C ASN A 42 -13.14 8.31 -1.04
N THR A 43 -14.02 8.05 -0.07
CA THR A 43 -13.89 7.03 0.97
C THR A 43 -14.94 5.94 0.85
N CYS A 44 -14.64 4.74 1.32
CA CYS A 44 -15.56 3.61 1.33
C CYS A 44 -16.78 3.84 2.23
N GLU A 45 -16.61 4.60 3.30
CA GLU A 45 -17.69 5.00 4.19
C GLU A 45 -18.14 6.42 3.84
N PRO A 46 -19.43 6.65 3.53
CA PRO A 46 -19.96 7.99 3.31
C PRO A 46 -19.86 8.78 4.61
N LYS A 47 -19.09 9.86 4.60
CA LYS A 47 -18.98 10.81 5.72
C LYS A 47 -19.17 12.23 5.22
N PRO A 48 -19.68 13.15 6.05
CA PRO A 48 -19.64 14.58 5.75
C PRO A 48 -18.20 14.96 5.43
N CYS A 49 -17.99 15.56 4.27
CA CYS A 49 -16.67 15.92 3.78
C CYS A 49 -16.63 17.41 3.48
N ASP A 50 -15.56 18.06 3.93
CA ASP A 50 -15.27 19.44 3.58
C ASP A 50 -14.48 19.46 2.26
N MET A 51 -14.99 20.17 1.25
CA MET A 51 -14.39 20.22 -0.09
C MET A 51 -13.27 21.26 -0.19
N SER A 52 -12.45 21.35 0.83
CA SER A 52 -11.26 22.19 0.81
C SER A 52 -10.27 21.64 -0.23
N CYS A 53 -9.94 22.44 -1.25
CA CYS A 53 -8.90 22.07 -2.22
C CYS A 53 -7.53 22.20 -1.54
N ILE A 54 -6.92 21.05 -1.25
CA ILE A 54 -5.60 20.94 -0.63
C ILE A 54 -4.76 19.99 -1.50
N PRO A 55 -3.54 20.40 -1.92
CA PRO A 55 -2.63 19.52 -2.62
C PRO A 55 -2.30 18.28 -1.79
N GLY A 56 -2.28 17.11 -2.42
CA GLY A 56 -1.99 15.85 -1.75
C GLY A 56 -2.21 14.63 -2.62
N CYS A 57 -2.34 13.48 -1.98
CA CYS A 57 -2.59 12.22 -2.68
C CYS A 57 -4.08 11.95 -2.82
N SER A 58 -4.52 11.59 -4.02
CA SER A 58 -5.90 11.19 -4.32
C SER A 58 -5.93 9.75 -4.80
N CYS A 59 -6.96 8.97 -4.45
CA CYS A 59 -7.14 7.66 -5.07
C CYS A 59 -7.29 7.82 -6.58
N ILE A 60 -6.64 6.94 -7.34
CA ILE A 60 -6.85 6.87 -8.79
C ILE A 60 -8.27 6.36 -9.11
N PRO A 61 -8.80 6.61 -10.32
CA PRO A 61 -10.14 6.16 -10.70
C PRO A 61 -10.37 4.66 -10.48
N GLY A 62 -11.52 4.30 -9.91
CA GLY A 62 -11.88 2.91 -9.56
C GLY A 62 -11.48 2.48 -8.15
N PHE A 63 -10.78 3.33 -7.39
CA PHE A 63 -10.37 3.08 -6.02
C PHE A 63 -10.99 4.08 -5.05
N ALA A 64 -11.17 3.68 -3.79
CA ALA A 64 -11.64 4.53 -2.70
C ALA A 64 -10.89 4.21 -1.40
N ARG A 65 -10.77 5.19 -0.51
CA ARG A 65 -10.07 5.02 0.77
C ARG A 65 -10.87 4.20 1.77
N ASP A 66 -10.28 3.12 2.26
CA ASP A 66 -10.84 2.34 3.37
C ASP A 66 -10.64 3.05 4.73
N SER A 67 -11.18 2.45 5.79
CA SER A 67 -11.04 2.95 7.17
C SER A 67 -9.59 2.91 7.68
N SER A 68 -8.69 2.18 7.01
CA SER A 68 -7.25 2.18 7.29
C SER A 68 -6.50 3.31 6.58
N GLY A 69 -7.20 4.13 5.77
CA GLY A 69 -6.64 5.26 5.04
C GLY A 69 -5.98 4.89 3.70
N ARG A 70 -6.22 3.69 3.17
CA ARG A 70 -5.60 3.24 1.91
C ARG A 70 -6.61 3.12 0.78
N CYS A 71 -6.19 3.45 -0.43
CA CYS A 71 -7.01 3.24 -1.62
C CYS A 71 -7.12 1.74 -1.96
N ILE A 72 -8.34 1.23 -1.93
CA ILE A 72 -8.71 -0.13 -2.34
C ILE A 72 -9.69 -0.06 -3.51
N PRO A 73 -9.79 -1.11 -4.35
CA PRO A 73 -10.81 -1.17 -5.38
C PRO A 73 -12.22 -0.93 -4.80
N GLN A 74 -13.00 -0.04 -5.42
CA GLN A 74 -14.30 0.40 -4.91
C GLN A 74 -15.28 -0.77 -4.66
N GLU A 75 -15.18 -1.85 -5.44
CA GLU A 75 -15.98 -3.06 -5.26
C GLU A 75 -15.79 -3.74 -3.89
N PHE A 76 -14.76 -3.35 -3.13
CA PHE A 76 -14.46 -3.89 -1.81
C PHE A 76 -14.94 -3.02 -0.66
N CYS A 77 -15.42 -1.79 -0.91
CA CYS A 77 -15.91 -0.88 0.12
C CYS A 77 -17.13 -1.43 0.89
N ASN A 78 -17.93 -2.31 0.28
CA ASN A 78 -19.15 -2.85 0.88
C ASN A 78 -18.94 -4.19 1.62
N ARG A 79 -17.70 -4.63 1.86
CA ARG A 79 -17.43 -5.96 2.42
C ARG A 79 -17.27 -6.02 3.94
N ASP A 80 -17.44 -4.91 4.65
CA ASP A 80 -17.24 -4.87 6.11
C ASP A 80 -18.45 -4.47 6.99
N ALA A 81 -19.67 -4.34 6.44
CA ALA A 81 -20.82 -4.00 7.29
C ALA A 81 -21.87 -5.11 7.47
N SER A 82 -21.96 -6.11 6.59
CA SER A 82 -22.91 -7.21 6.80
C SER A 82 -22.63 -8.43 5.93
N ILE A 83 -23.00 -9.60 6.46
CA ILE A 83 -23.12 -10.91 5.78
C ILE A 83 -21.93 -11.84 5.98
N GLN A 84 -21.99 -12.47 7.15
CA GLN A 84 -21.78 -13.90 7.31
C GLN A 84 -22.32 -14.70 6.10
N GLY A 85 -21.47 -15.49 5.46
CA GLY A 85 -21.91 -16.83 5.02
C GLY A 85 -22.61 -17.00 3.67
N ARG A 86 -22.36 -16.22 2.62
CA ARG A 86 -22.61 -16.69 1.25
C ARG A 86 -21.43 -16.38 0.34
N GLY A 87 -20.75 -17.44 -0.11
CA GLY A 87 -19.61 -17.35 -1.01
C GLY A 87 -20.01 -16.65 -2.30
N LEU A 88 -19.29 -15.57 -2.63
CA LEU A 88 -19.37 -14.95 -3.95
C LEU A 88 -18.04 -15.12 -4.66
N SER A 89 -18.12 -15.92 -5.72
CA SER A 89 -17.12 -16.17 -6.75
C SER A 89 -16.83 -14.91 -7.56
N LEU A 90 -16.18 -13.89 -6.99
CA LEU A 90 -15.54 -12.86 -7.79
C LEU A 90 -14.08 -13.25 -8.04
N GLY A 91 -13.71 -13.31 -9.32
CA GLY A 91 -12.37 -13.59 -9.81
C GLY A 91 -11.37 -12.52 -9.39
N VAL A 92 -11.01 -12.49 -8.10
CA VAL A 92 -9.92 -11.69 -7.59
C VAL A 92 -8.65 -12.53 -7.69
N SER A 93 -7.82 -12.25 -8.68
CA SER A 93 -6.45 -12.75 -8.76
C SER A 93 -5.60 -11.99 -7.73
N GLY A 94 -5.64 -12.44 -6.47
CA GLY A 94 -4.95 -11.80 -5.35
C GLY A 94 -5.54 -12.21 -4.00
N CYS A 95 -4.98 -11.72 -2.90
CA CYS A 95 -5.34 -12.19 -1.55
C CYS A 95 -5.93 -11.07 -0.67
N PRO A 96 -7.24 -11.10 -0.36
CA PRO A 96 -7.81 -10.27 0.71
C PRO A 96 -7.52 -10.84 2.11
N ASN A 97 -7.24 -12.15 2.22
CA ASN A 97 -6.73 -12.83 3.42
C ASN A 97 -5.98 -14.12 3.02
N GLU A 98 -5.20 -14.69 3.96
CA GLU A 98 -4.36 -15.88 3.74
C GLU A 98 -5.17 -17.12 3.33
N ARG A 99 -6.36 -17.32 3.92
CA ARG A 99 -7.23 -18.46 3.59
C ARG A 99 -7.68 -18.44 2.12
N LEU A 100 -8.10 -17.28 1.62
CA LEU A 100 -8.48 -17.12 0.20
C LEU A 100 -7.27 -17.28 -0.72
N CYS A 101 -6.10 -16.81 -0.28
CA CYS A 101 -4.80 -17.06 -0.93
C CYS A 101 -4.59 -18.55 -1.17
N VAL A 102 -4.55 -19.34 -0.11
CA VAL A 102 -4.32 -20.79 -0.17
C VAL A 102 -5.37 -21.49 -1.04
N MET A 103 -6.65 -21.10 -0.96
CA MET A 103 -7.70 -21.68 -1.81
C MET A 103 -7.50 -21.37 -3.30
N ASN A 104 -7.11 -20.14 -3.66
CA ASN A 104 -6.82 -19.76 -5.05
C ASN A 104 -5.62 -20.56 -5.58
N CYS A 105 -4.53 -20.59 -4.81
CA CYS A 105 -3.32 -21.32 -5.12
C CYS A 105 -3.60 -22.84 -5.34
N LYS A 106 -4.46 -23.47 -4.53
CA LYS A 106 -4.89 -24.87 -4.71
C LYS A 106 -5.68 -25.15 -5.99
N ARG A 107 -6.59 -24.24 -6.39
CA ARG A 107 -7.33 -24.38 -7.66
C ARG A 107 -6.43 -24.39 -8.89
N ARG A 108 -5.24 -23.81 -8.79
CA ARG A 108 -4.21 -23.78 -9.85
C ARG A 108 -3.19 -24.93 -9.75
N ASN A 109 -3.48 -25.96 -8.94
CA ASN A 109 -2.62 -27.12 -8.67
C ASN A 109 -1.33 -26.84 -7.87
N PHE A 110 -1.29 -25.77 -7.08
CA PHE A 110 -0.23 -25.58 -6.08
C PHE A 110 -0.65 -26.13 -4.72
N ARG A 111 0.29 -26.52 -3.86
CA ARG A 111 -0.05 -27.07 -2.53
C ARG A 111 -0.46 -25.98 -1.54
N ASP A 112 0.14 -24.79 -1.66
CA ASP A 112 0.02 -23.73 -0.68
C ASP A 112 0.36 -22.36 -1.31
N GLY A 113 0.18 -21.27 -0.55
CA GLY A 113 0.62 -19.95 -0.96
C GLY A 113 0.58 -18.90 0.14
N ILE A 114 1.46 -17.90 0.02
CA ILE A 114 1.60 -16.82 1.01
C ILE A 114 1.04 -15.50 0.45
N CYS A 115 0.40 -14.78 1.35
CA CYS A 115 -0.24 -13.48 1.15
C CYS A 115 0.78 -12.37 1.48
N LEU A 116 1.19 -11.49 0.54
CA LEU A 116 2.39 -10.62 0.68
C LEU A 116 2.25 -9.14 1.19
N GLY A 117 1.46 -8.19 0.66
CA GLY A 117 1.00 -6.95 1.39
C GLY A 117 -0.41 -6.50 0.95
N PRO A 118 -1.33 -5.87 1.70
CA PRO A 118 -2.58 -5.35 1.11
C PRO A 118 -2.27 -4.38 -0.05
N GLY A 119 -2.97 -4.52 -1.19
CA GLY A 119 -2.33 -4.37 -2.51
C GLY A 119 -1.59 -5.64 -2.96
N ARG A 120 -2.06 -6.79 -2.43
CA ARG A 120 -1.54 -8.18 -2.39
C ARG A 120 -1.88 -8.84 -3.72
N GLU A 121 -1.51 -8.17 -4.81
CA GLU A 121 -1.90 -8.57 -6.18
C GLU A 121 -1.41 -9.97 -6.56
N PHE A 122 -0.57 -10.59 -5.73
CA PHE A 122 -0.03 -11.92 -5.97
C PHE A 122 -0.20 -12.83 -4.74
N CYS A 123 -1.02 -13.89 -4.89
CA CYS A 123 -0.83 -15.15 -4.14
C CYS A 123 0.49 -15.72 -4.64
N ASN A 124 1.53 -15.75 -3.79
CA ASN A 124 2.74 -16.46 -4.16
C ASN A 124 2.49 -17.96 -3.99
N CYS A 125 2.14 -18.63 -5.09
CA CYS A 125 1.79 -20.06 -5.11
C CYS A 125 3.06 -20.91 -5.12
N PHE A 126 3.15 -21.94 -4.28
CA PHE A 126 4.28 -22.87 -4.32
C PHE A 126 3.88 -24.33 -4.08
N THR A 127 4.68 -25.23 -4.64
CA THR A 127 4.71 -26.64 -4.28
C THR A 127 5.70 -26.84 -3.14
N VAL A 128 5.59 -27.91 -2.35
CA VAL A 128 6.48 -28.17 -1.18
C VAL A 128 7.97 -28.18 -1.55
N SER A 129 8.31 -28.40 -2.82
CA SER A 129 9.66 -28.32 -3.38
C SER A 129 10.22 -26.90 -3.60
N ASN A 130 9.39 -25.84 -3.58
CA ASN A 130 9.77 -24.47 -3.96
C ASN A 130 9.29 -23.42 -2.94
N ARG A 131 9.15 -23.78 -1.66
CA ARG A 131 8.79 -22.80 -0.62
C ARG A 131 10.00 -21.86 -0.41
N PRO A 132 9.86 -20.52 -0.61
CA PRO A 132 10.91 -19.58 -0.26
C PRO A 132 11.13 -19.60 1.26
N LEU A 133 12.40 -19.67 1.68
CA LEU A 133 12.84 -19.65 3.07
C LEU A 133 12.68 -18.27 3.70
#